data_AF-A0A067PC66-F1
#
_entry.id   AF-A0A067PC66-F1
#
_cell.length_a   1.000
_cell.length_b   1.000
_cell.length_c   1.000
_cell.angle_alpha   90.00
_cell.angle_beta   90.00
_cell.angle_gamma   90.00
#
_symmetry.space_group_name_H-M   'P 1'
#
loop_
_entity.id
_entity.type
_entity.pdbx_description
1 polymer ?
#
loop_
_entity_poly.entity_id
_entity_poly.type
_entity_poly.pdbx_seq_one_letter_code
_entity_poly.pdbx_strand_id
1 'polypeptide(L)'
;MPTDEFFKISRETSPYAVANETARLYGKDVECPAEWNDWLHNAQVIPKKLLPKSSDNMLMNLPNSTPVETLMCYIGIGDTYTPAHKDLCASSGQNLMCYTEEGGSSIWFMTESSSTPEVDAFFKKLGNEIDHETRVLSVKDLAKAHFNVYVARQRLGDLVLVPPRSCHQVINSGGISIKMSWSRMTIRGLMAAYYHELPLYRRRVCRPETYKIKSIIFYTLLQKASQLRALTERQEHGTAIAADLASVVDLFACILVEEYSGPAPQFDPLTPGTASSEPSSFDPRCYEPKDGCLVCDFCGADIFQTYFESENCCADSPDTAQASKSDPFVLCPGCYAEGRLCQCQRMTLLQCYSFDDLHKELQDAIIVLETYQTKNRLTIDAQRFDVQ
;
A
#
# COMPACT_ATOMS: atom_id res chain seq x y z
N MET A 1 -25.89 0.09 5.94
CA MET A 1 -26.74 0.42 7.10
C MET A 1 -26.49 1.89 7.43
N PRO A 2 -27.52 2.72 7.66
CA PRO A 2 -27.34 4.09 8.14
C PRO A 2 -26.61 4.14 9.48
N THR A 3 -25.74 5.13 9.65
CA THR A 3 -24.88 5.27 10.84
C THR A 3 -25.67 5.37 12.15
N ASP A 4 -26.81 6.06 12.15
CA ASP A 4 -27.66 6.20 13.34
C ASP A 4 -28.26 4.87 13.81
N GLU A 5 -28.66 4.03 12.85
CA GLU A 5 -29.18 2.69 13.12
C GLU A 5 -28.08 1.79 13.68
N PHE A 6 -26.87 1.88 13.14
CA PHE A 6 -25.70 1.15 13.64
C PHE A 6 -25.41 1.49 15.11
N PHE A 7 -25.39 2.77 15.47
CA PHE A 7 -25.13 3.19 16.85
C PHE A 7 -26.27 2.81 17.80
N LYS A 8 -27.52 2.88 17.34
CA LYS A 8 -28.66 2.43 18.15
C LYS A 8 -28.55 0.94 18.50
N ILE A 9 -28.33 0.09 17.49
CA ILE A 9 -28.18 -1.35 17.70
C ILE A 9 -26.97 -1.64 18.58
N SER A 10 -25.85 -0.95 18.34
CA SER A 10 -24.61 -1.12 19.09
C SER A 10 -24.75 -0.76 20.58
N ARG A 11 -25.55 0.26 20.93
CA ARG A 11 -25.84 0.63 22.33
C ARG A 11 -26.86 -0.28 23.00
N GLU A 12 -27.79 -0.85 22.25
CA GLU A 12 -28.75 -1.83 22.75
C GLU A 12 -28.13 -3.23 22.94
N THR A 13 -26.98 -3.48 22.32
CA THR A 13 -26.27 -4.76 22.40
C THR A 13 -25.45 -4.85 23.69
N SER A 14 -25.52 -6.00 24.37
CA SER A 14 -24.72 -6.29 25.58
C SER A 14 -23.22 -6.10 25.31
N PRO A 15 -22.43 -5.54 26.24
CA PRO A 15 -20.97 -5.43 26.11
C PRO A 15 -20.24 -6.75 25.88
N TYR A 16 -20.84 -7.86 26.31
CA TYR A 16 -20.33 -9.23 26.10
C TYR A 16 -21.24 -10.01 25.16
N ALA A 17 -20.62 -10.85 24.32
CA ALA A 17 -21.32 -11.80 23.47
C ALA A 17 -22.06 -12.82 24.31
N VAL A 18 -23.35 -12.99 24.05
CA VAL A 18 -24.17 -14.02 24.71
C VAL A 18 -24.22 -15.29 23.86
N ALA A 19 -24.33 -16.46 24.49
CA ALA A 19 -24.21 -17.75 23.78
C ALA A 19 -25.24 -17.98 22.65
N ASN A 20 -26.35 -17.26 22.65
CA ASN A 20 -27.40 -17.32 21.62
C ASN A 20 -27.26 -16.23 20.54
N GLU A 21 -26.22 -15.38 20.61
CA GLU A 21 -25.97 -14.31 19.64
C GLU A 21 -25.30 -14.89 18.39
N THR A 22 -25.91 -14.66 17.23
CA THR A 22 -25.45 -15.20 15.94
C THR A 22 -24.68 -14.19 15.10
N ALA A 23 -24.84 -12.89 15.35
CA ALA A 23 -24.20 -11.83 14.61
C ALA A 23 -23.96 -10.61 15.50
N ARG A 24 -22.82 -9.95 15.29
CA ARG A 24 -22.39 -8.77 16.03
C ARG A 24 -21.83 -7.74 15.07
N LEU A 25 -22.24 -6.48 15.23
CA LEU A 25 -21.88 -5.42 14.28
C LEU A 25 -20.48 -4.89 14.55
N TYR A 26 -19.70 -4.74 13.48
CA TYR A 26 -18.37 -4.14 13.49
C TYR A 26 -18.21 -3.27 12.24
N GLY A 27 -17.95 -1.98 12.45
CA GLY A 27 -17.65 -1.03 11.38
C GLY A 27 -16.15 -1.08 11.07
N LYS A 28 -15.78 -1.78 10.00
CA LYS A 28 -14.41 -1.84 9.47
C LYS A 28 -14.28 -0.85 8.31
N ASP A 29 -13.13 -0.16 8.21
CA ASP A 29 -12.76 0.69 7.07
C ASP A 29 -13.83 1.75 6.74
N VAL A 30 -14.40 2.39 7.78
CA VAL A 30 -15.42 3.44 7.63
C VAL A 30 -14.75 4.75 7.26
N GLU A 31 -15.36 5.55 6.40
CA GLU A 31 -14.87 6.88 6.06
C GLU A 31 -14.72 7.74 7.33
N CYS A 32 -13.58 8.41 7.46
CA CYS A 32 -13.31 9.28 8.60
C CYS A 32 -14.03 10.62 8.43
N PRO A 33 -14.77 11.11 9.44
CA PRO A 33 -15.38 12.44 9.39
C PRO A 33 -14.34 13.53 9.10
N ALA A 34 -14.71 14.50 8.26
CA ALA A 34 -13.82 15.60 7.87
C ALA A 34 -13.35 16.41 9.08
N GLU A 35 -14.21 16.59 10.08
CA GLU A 35 -13.90 17.31 11.32
C GLU A 35 -12.77 16.63 12.11
N TRP A 36 -12.71 15.29 12.08
CA TRP A 36 -11.68 14.52 12.77
C TRP A 36 -10.34 14.60 12.02
N ASN A 37 -10.39 14.57 10.69
CA ASN A 37 -9.23 14.80 9.85
C ASN A 37 -8.67 16.22 10.06
N ASP A 38 -9.52 17.24 10.10
CA ASP A 38 -9.12 18.62 10.36
C ASP A 38 -8.55 18.80 11.76
N TRP A 39 -9.18 18.18 12.77
CA TRP A 39 -8.68 18.18 14.13
C TRP A 39 -7.29 17.54 14.22
N LEU A 40 -7.08 16.39 13.58
CA LEU A 40 -5.80 15.67 13.59
C LEU A 40 -4.65 16.54 13.04
N HIS A 41 -4.91 17.35 12.02
CA HIS A 41 -3.90 18.22 11.41
C HIS A 41 -3.71 19.55 12.15
N ASN A 42 -4.78 20.12 12.73
CA ASN A 42 -4.76 21.47 13.30
C ASN A 42 -4.52 21.51 14.80
N ALA A 43 -4.92 20.47 15.55
CA ALA A 43 -4.89 20.48 17.01
C ALA A 43 -3.48 20.33 17.60
N GLN A 44 -2.48 19.95 16.78
CA GLN A 44 -1.07 19.77 17.19
C GLN A 44 -0.87 18.77 18.35
N VAL A 45 -1.79 17.81 18.49
CA VAL A 45 -1.79 16.79 19.55
C VAL A 45 -0.83 15.63 19.29
N ILE A 46 -0.49 15.39 18.02
CA ILE A 46 0.42 14.32 17.59
C ILE A 46 1.64 14.95 16.91
N PRO A 47 2.86 14.39 17.10
CA PRO A 47 4.05 14.85 16.39
C PRO A 47 3.82 14.91 14.87
N LYS A 48 4.23 16.02 14.24
CA LYS A 48 4.05 16.25 12.79
C LYS A 48 4.57 15.12 11.89
N LYS A 49 5.58 14.38 12.37
CA LYS A 49 6.14 13.21 11.67
C LYS A 49 5.15 12.05 11.56
N LEU A 50 4.23 11.89 12.51
CA LEU A 50 3.27 10.78 12.56
C LEU A 50 1.95 11.10 11.86
N LEU A 51 1.75 12.34 11.41
CA LEU A 51 0.53 12.74 10.71
C LEU A 51 0.44 12.07 9.32
N PRO A 52 -0.78 11.88 8.78
CA PRO A 52 -0.99 11.33 7.43
C PRO A 52 -0.27 12.16 6.36
N LYS A 53 -0.44 13.49 6.39
CA LYS A 53 0.13 14.43 5.40
C LYS A 53 1.58 14.86 5.72
N SER A 54 2.36 13.99 6.34
CA SER A 54 3.76 14.28 6.68
C SER A 54 4.66 14.19 5.44
N SER A 55 5.69 15.04 5.35
CA SER A 55 6.73 14.96 4.31
C SER A 55 7.54 13.65 4.34
N ASP A 56 7.54 12.98 5.49
CA ASP A 56 8.23 11.71 5.70
C ASP A 56 7.37 10.50 5.32
N ASN A 57 6.12 10.73 4.87
CA ASN A 57 5.22 9.69 4.39
C ASN A 57 5.26 9.60 2.87
N MET A 58 5.89 8.54 2.36
CA MET A 58 6.07 8.36 0.91
C MET A 58 4.74 8.11 0.16
N LEU A 59 3.67 7.72 0.85
CA LEU A 59 2.34 7.59 0.25
C LEU A 59 1.83 8.93 -0.33
N MET A 60 2.32 10.05 0.20
CA MET A 60 1.95 11.39 -0.25
C MET A 60 2.70 11.84 -1.51
N ASN A 61 3.63 11.03 -2.03
CA ASN A 61 4.39 11.36 -3.23
C ASN A 61 3.65 11.03 -4.53
N LEU A 62 2.52 10.33 -4.45
CA LEU A 62 1.67 10.10 -5.63
C LEU A 62 1.03 11.42 -6.10
N PRO A 63 0.82 11.58 -7.43
CA PRO A 63 0.13 12.74 -7.97
C PRO A 63 -1.33 12.79 -7.50
N ASN A 64 -1.90 14.00 -7.44
CA ASN A 64 -3.27 14.23 -6.98
C ASN A 64 -4.34 13.54 -7.84
N SER A 65 -3.99 13.11 -9.05
CA SER A 65 -4.85 12.31 -9.93
C SER A 65 -5.04 10.87 -9.43
N THR A 66 -4.17 10.37 -8.55
CA THR A 66 -4.20 8.98 -8.06
C THR A 66 -4.03 8.88 -6.53
N PRO A 67 -4.84 9.61 -5.74
CA PRO A 67 -4.68 9.64 -4.30
C PRO A 67 -5.01 8.26 -3.71
N VAL A 68 -4.29 7.89 -2.67
CA VAL A 68 -4.58 6.71 -1.87
C VAL A 68 -5.20 7.18 -0.57
N GLU A 69 -6.44 6.77 -0.31
CA GLU A 69 -7.06 7.00 0.99
C GLU A 69 -6.43 6.07 2.02
N THR A 70 -5.83 6.68 3.05
CA THR A 70 -5.18 5.94 4.13
C THR A 70 -5.91 6.09 5.45
N LEU A 71 -6.68 7.16 5.64
CA LEU A 71 -7.32 7.48 6.91
C LEU A 71 -8.71 6.86 6.98
N MET A 72 -8.86 5.88 7.87
CA MET A 72 -10.09 5.14 8.08
C MET A 72 -10.53 5.22 9.54
N CYS A 73 -11.80 4.95 9.78
CA CYS A 73 -12.41 4.82 11.10
C CYS A 73 -12.86 3.38 11.34
N TYR A 74 -12.61 2.90 12.56
CA TYR A 74 -13.08 1.60 13.02
C TYR A 74 -14.01 1.81 14.21
N ILE A 75 -15.20 1.22 14.13
CA ILE A 75 -16.21 1.29 15.17
C ILE A 75 -16.49 -0.12 15.65
N GLY A 76 -16.16 -0.41 16.91
CA GLY A 76 -16.35 -1.73 17.49
C GLY A 76 -16.97 -1.68 18.87
N ILE A 77 -17.88 -2.61 19.12
CA ILE A 77 -18.42 -2.90 20.46
C ILE A 77 -17.59 -4.00 21.12
N GLY A 78 -17.72 -4.21 22.44
CA GLY A 78 -17.03 -5.31 23.12
C GLY A 78 -17.23 -6.66 22.42
N ASP A 79 -16.26 -7.55 22.50
CA ASP A 79 -16.23 -8.86 21.80
C ASP A 79 -16.28 -8.81 20.26
N THR A 80 -16.14 -7.64 19.65
CA THR A 80 -15.76 -7.54 18.23
C THR A 80 -14.25 -7.68 18.07
N TYR A 81 -13.84 -8.22 16.94
CA TYR A 81 -12.44 -8.52 16.67
C TYR A 81 -12.03 -8.11 15.26
N THR A 82 -10.78 -7.68 15.16
CA THR A 82 -10.06 -7.58 13.89
C THR A 82 -9.22 -8.86 13.77
N PRO A 83 -9.44 -9.68 12.74
CA PRO A 83 -8.63 -10.88 12.48
C PRO A 83 -7.14 -10.59 12.41
N ALA A 84 -6.33 -11.63 12.62
CA ALA A 84 -4.89 -11.49 12.51
C ALA A 84 -4.50 -11.16 11.07
N HIS A 85 -3.73 -10.09 10.91
CA HIS A 85 -3.29 -9.59 9.61
C HIS A 85 -1.96 -8.84 9.72
N LYS A 86 -1.38 -8.53 8.57
CA LYS A 86 -0.29 -7.55 8.41
C LYS A 86 -0.85 -6.31 7.72
N ASP A 87 -0.31 -5.15 8.05
CA ASP A 87 -0.64 -3.92 7.35
C ASP A 87 -0.26 -3.99 5.85
N LEU A 88 -1.08 -3.34 5.02
CA LEU A 88 -0.98 -3.38 3.56
C LEU A 88 0.39 -2.93 3.06
N CYS A 89 1.00 -3.75 2.19
CA CYS A 89 2.26 -3.44 1.52
C CYS A 89 3.39 -3.07 2.49
N ALA A 90 3.47 -3.73 3.65
CA ALA A 90 4.44 -3.42 4.71
C ALA A 90 4.39 -1.96 5.18
N SER A 91 3.23 -1.29 5.08
CA SER A 91 3.04 0.01 5.70
C SER A 91 3.14 -0.10 7.22
N SER A 92 3.38 1.04 7.85
CA SER A 92 3.23 1.18 9.30
C SER A 92 1.84 1.72 9.61
N GLY A 93 1.06 0.99 10.39
CA GLY A 93 -0.22 1.44 10.91
C GLY A 93 -0.07 2.41 12.07
N GLN A 94 -0.92 3.42 12.10
CA GLN A 94 -1.15 4.28 13.26
C GLN A 94 -2.60 4.11 13.67
N ASN A 95 -2.86 3.92 14.97
CA ASN A 95 -4.22 3.76 15.47
C ASN A 95 -4.42 4.59 16.75
N LEU A 96 -5.28 5.60 16.66
CA LEU A 96 -5.64 6.48 17.77
C LEU A 96 -7.03 6.10 18.29
N MET A 97 -7.13 5.82 19.59
CA MET A 97 -8.43 5.65 20.24
C MET A 97 -9.07 7.02 20.50
N CYS A 98 -10.07 7.38 19.69
CA CYS A 98 -10.68 8.70 19.71
C CYS A 98 -11.91 8.79 20.61
N TYR A 99 -12.64 7.69 20.77
CA TYR A 99 -13.88 7.69 21.55
C TYR A 99 -14.14 6.34 22.19
N THR A 100 -14.63 6.35 23.42
CA THR A 100 -14.99 5.14 24.17
C THR A 100 -16.25 5.40 25.00
N GLU A 101 -17.22 4.50 24.95
CA GLU A 101 -18.38 4.45 25.85
C GLU A 101 -18.18 3.35 26.90
N GLU A 102 -18.70 3.55 28.12
CA GLU A 102 -18.76 2.53 29.19
C GLU A 102 -17.42 1.79 29.47
N GLY A 103 -16.29 2.51 29.39
CA GLY A 103 -14.97 1.92 29.61
C GLY A 103 -14.46 1.04 28.47
N GLY A 104 -15.00 1.24 27.26
CA GLY A 104 -14.53 0.63 26.01
C GLY A 104 -13.01 0.72 25.87
N SER A 105 -12.39 -0.40 25.51
CA SER A 105 -10.95 -0.50 25.32
C SER A 105 -10.63 -1.59 24.31
N SER A 106 -9.39 -1.62 23.83
CA SER A 106 -8.98 -2.62 22.85
C SER A 106 -7.70 -3.29 23.27
N ILE A 107 -7.68 -4.61 23.13
CA ILE A 107 -6.52 -5.44 23.43
C ILE A 107 -5.86 -5.77 22.11
N TRP A 108 -4.61 -5.36 21.98
CA TRP A 108 -3.74 -5.60 20.84
C TRP A 108 -2.84 -6.78 21.13
N PHE A 109 -2.71 -7.68 20.17
CA PHE A 109 -1.73 -8.73 20.14
C PHE A 109 -0.85 -8.47 18.93
N MET A 110 0.45 -8.28 19.13
CA MET A 110 1.39 -7.89 18.08
C MET A 110 2.65 -8.77 18.14
N THR A 111 3.29 -8.99 17.00
CA THR A 111 4.56 -9.72 16.90
C THR A 111 5.70 -8.81 16.47
N GLU A 112 6.93 -9.25 16.67
CA GLU A 112 8.09 -8.59 16.07
C GLU A 112 8.03 -8.68 14.54
N SER A 113 8.53 -7.66 13.84
CA SER A 113 8.63 -7.67 12.37
C SER A 113 9.57 -8.78 11.86
N SER A 114 10.63 -9.08 12.62
CA SER A 114 11.59 -10.17 12.35
C SER A 114 10.93 -11.56 12.39
N SER A 115 9.93 -11.75 13.24
CA SER A 115 9.23 -13.03 13.40
C SER A 115 8.20 -13.32 12.30
N THR A 116 8.04 -12.45 11.29
CA THR A 116 7.08 -12.65 10.19
C THR A 116 7.15 -14.05 9.56
N PRO A 117 8.34 -14.61 9.21
CA PRO A 117 8.40 -15.94 8.61
C PRO A 117 7.91 -17.06 9.55
N GLU A 118 8.13 -16.91 10.85
CA GLU A 118 7.74 -17.87 11.88
C GLU A 118 6.22 -17.84 12.10
N VAL A 119 5.65 -16.63 12.09
CA VAL A 119 4.21 -16.39 12.14
C VAL A 119 3.53 -17.00 10.91
N ASP A 120 4.03 -16.74 9.71
CA ASP A 120 3.49 -17.31 8.47
C ASP A 120 3.49 -18.84 8.51
N ALA A 121 4.60 -19.45 8.97
CA ALA A 121 4.69 -20.90 9.14
C ALA A 121 3.71 -21.44 10.18
N PHE A 122 3.44 -20.70 11.25
CA PHE A 122 2.47 -21.06 12.27
C PHE A 122 1.03 -21.02 11.75
N PHE A 123 0.65 -19.96 11.03
CA PHE A 123 -0.67 -19.87 10.40
C PHE A 123 -0.90 -21.00 9.39
N LYS A 124 0.13 -21.34 8.59
CA LYS A 124 0.07 -22.47 7.66
C LYS A 124 -0.14 -23.81 8.34
N LYS A 125 0.52 -24.06 9.49
CA LYS A 125 0.28 -25.26 10.31
C LYS A 125 -1.15 -25.33 10.82
N LEU A 126 -1.78 -24.19 11.04
CA LEU A 126 -3.19 -24.09 11.42
C LEU A 126 -4.14 -24.19 10.21
N GLY A 127 -3.61 -24.36 9.00
CA GLY A 127 -4.38 -24.47 7.76
C GLY A 127 -4.92 -23.14 7.24
N ASN A 128 -4.28 -22.01 7.57
CA ASN A 128 -4.71 -20.70 7.08
C ASN A 128 -3.53 -19.84 6.60
N GLU A 129 -3.80 -18.90 5.71
CA GLU A 129 -2.85 -17.88 5.29
C GLU A 129 -3.19 -16.58 6.00
N ILE A 130 -2.18 -15.95 6.62
CA ILE A 130 -2.37 -14.72 7.39
C ILE A 130 -2.86 -13.55 6.50
N ASP A 131 -2.39 -13.50 5.26
CA ASP A 131 -2.70 -12.43 4.32
C ASP A 131 -4.17 -12.43 3.84
N HIS A 132 -4.94 -13.48 4.14
CA HIS A 132 -6.38 -13.53 3.86
C HIS A 132 -7.23 -12.86 4.96
N GLU A 133 -6.65 -12.49 6.11
CA GLU A 133 -7.36 -11.79 7.20
C GLU A 133 -8.62 -12.52 7.72
N THR A 134 -8.66 -13.86 7.67
CA THR A 134 -9.90 -14.62 7.95
C THR A 134 -9.97 -15.18 9.38
N ARG A 135 -8.86 -15.23 10.11
CA ARG A 135 -8.80 -15.96 11.39
C ARG A 135 -8.30 -15.11 12.54
N VAL A 136 -9.03 -15.20 13.65
CA VAL A 136 -8.59 -14.75 14.96
C VAL A 136 -7.98 -15.92 15.71
N LEU A 137 -6.81 -15.73 16.31
CA LEU A 137 -6.21 -16.73 17.18
C LEU A 137 -6.70 -16.56 18.62
N SER A 138 -6.98 -17.68 19.26
CA SER A 138 -7.26 -17.69 20.69
C SER A 138 -5.97 -17.50 21.49
N VAL A 139 -6.08 -17.00 22.72
CA VAL A 139 -4.92 -16.90 23.63
C VAL A 139 -4.25 -18.26 23.85
N LYS A 140 -5.02 -19.36 23.83
CA LYS A 140 -4.49 -20.73 23.96
C LYS A 140 -3.68 -21.16 22.74
N ASP A 141 -4.01 -20.64 21.55
CA ASP A 141 -3.27 -20.94 20.32
C ASP A 141 -2.00 -20.08 20.25
N LEU A 142 -2.11 -18.80 20.59
CA LEU A 142 -0.95 -17.90 20.72
C LEU A 142 0.04 -18.41 21.77
N ALA A 143 -0.42 -19.03 22.85
CA ALA A 143 0.45 -19.64 23.87
C ALA A 143 1.26 -20.85 23.35
N LYS A 144 0.87 -21.46 22.22
CA LYS A 144 1.62 -22.56 21.59
C LYS A 144 2.64 -22.05 20.57
N ALA A 145 2.65 -20.75 20.26
CA ALA A 145 3.58 -20.17 19.32
C ALA A 145 5.01 -20.16 19.88
N HIS A 146 6.00 -20.29 19.00
CA HIS A 146 7.42 -20.23 19.35
C HIS A 146 8.03 -18.83 19.15
N PHE A 147 7.19 -17.80 19.05
CA PHE A 147 7.60 -16.40 18.87
C PHE A 147 6.99 -15.52 19.96
N ASN A 148 7.56 -14.34 20.17
CA ASN A 148 7.08 -13.39 21.16
C ASN A 148 5.79 -12.71 20.68
N VAL A 149 4.78 -12.69 21.55
CA VAL A 149 3.53 -11.96 21.34
C VAL A 149 3.43 -10.86 22.39
N TYR A 150 3.44 -9.61 21.94
CA TYR A 150 3.25 -8.44 22.78
C TYR A 150 1.77 -8.17 22.94
N VAL A 151 1.31 -8.07 24.18
CA VAL A 151 -0.08 -7.78 24.50
C VAL A 151 -0.17 -6.41 25.15
N ALA A 152 -0.97 -5.52 24.55
CA ALA A 152 -1.16 -4.16 25.04
C ALA A 152 -2.65 -3.82 25.11
N ARG A 153 -3.05 -3.03 26.11
CA ARG A 153 -4.41 -2.50 26.23
C ARG A 153 -4.40 -1.03 25.84
N GLN A 154 -5.12 -0.69 24.78
CA GLN A 154 -5.36 0.66 24.30
C GLN A 154 -6.62 1.24 24.96
N ARG A 155 -6.48 2.41 25.56
CA ARG A 155 -7.57 3.21 26.18
C ARG A 155 -7.74 4.53 25.43
N LEU A 156 -8.77 5.30 25.81
CA LEU A 156 -9.05 6.61 25.22
C LEU A 156 -7.81 7.52 25.25
N GLY A 157 -7.44 8.06 24.08
CA GLY A 157 -6.28 8.93 23.90
C GLY A 157 -4.96 8.19 23.58
N ASP A 158 -4.92 6.86 23.68
CA ASP A 158 -3.70 6.10 23.37
C ASP A 158 -3.51 5.97 21.85
N LEU A 159 -2.30 6.30 21.38
CA LEU A 159 -1.84 6.09 20.02
C LEU A 159 -0.98 4.82 19.94
N VAL A 160 -1.45 3.82 19.23
CA VAL A 160 -0.71 2.60 18.93
C VAL A 160 0.00 2.76 17.59
N LEU A 161 1.29 2.44 17.56
CA LEU A 161 2.11 2.44 16.35
C LEU A 161 2.43 0.99 16.00
N VAL A 162 1.94 0.54 14.86
CA VAL A 162 2.18 -0.81 14.35
C VAL A 162 3.41 -0.78 13.45
N PRO A 163 4.47 -1.54 13.77
CA PRO A 163 5.65 -1.61 12.91
C PRO A 163 5.36 -2.30 11.56
N PRO A 164 6.11 -1.98 10.50
CA PRO A 164 6.04 -2.68 9.22
C PRO A 164 6.13 -4.20 9.38
N ARG A 165 5.29 -4.94 8.65
CA ARG A 165 5.22 -6.42 8.65
C ARG A 165 4.87 -7.07 9.99
N SER A 166 4.57 -6.29 11.04
CA SER A 166 4.11 -6.85 12.31
C SER A 166 2.74 -7.49 12.12
N CYS A 167 2.63 -8.79 12.43
CA CYS A 167 1.35 -9.47 12.52
C CYS A 167 0.63 -8.98 13.76
N HIS A 168 -0.62 -8.58 13.61
CA HIS A 168 -1.41 -8.13 14.73
C HIS A 168 -2.89 -8.51 14.61
N GLN A 169 -3.52 -8.69 15.77
CA GLN A 169 -4.96 -8.85 15.92
C GLN A 169 -5.47 -7.99 17.07
N VAL A 170 -6.72 -7.56 16.98
CA VAL A 170 -7.32 -6.63 17.95
C VAL A 170 -8.63 -7.19 18.45
N ILE A 171 -8.84 -7.14 19.76
CA ILE A 171 -10.09 -7.54 20.41
C ILE A 171 -10.63 -6.33 21.17
N ASN A 172 -11.85 -5.90 20.86
CA ASN A 172 -12.51 -4.83 21.58
C ASN A 172 -13.20 -5.37 22.82
N SER A 173 -13.24 -4.60 23.90
CA SER A 173 -13.80 -4.99 25.19
C SER A 173 -14.50 -3.81 25.85
N GLY A 174 -15.66 -4.06 26.46
CA GLY A 174 -16.49 -3.03 27.08
C GLY A 174 -17.54 -2.46 26.11
N GLY A 175 -17.84 -1.18 26.23
CA GLY A 175 -18.80 -0.49 25.37
C GLY A 175 -18.23 -0.17 23.97
N ILE A 176 -18.84 0.83 23.32
CA ILE A 176 -18.43 1.27 21.98
C ILE A 176 -17.03 1.87 22.03
N SER A 177 -16.19 1.51 21.07
CA SER A 177 -14.87 2.09 20.83
C SER A 177 -14.79 2.57 19.39
N ILE A 178 -14.31 3.80 19.19
CA ILE A 178 -14.08 4.38 17.86
C ILE A 178 -12.61 4.76 17.76
N LYS A 179 -11.98 4.28 16.70
CA LYS A 179 -10.56 4.50 16.43
C LYS A 179 -10.38 5.14 15.07
N MET A 180 -9.51 6.14 15.00
CA MET A 180 -8.93 6.58 13.73
C MET A 180 -7.71 5.71 13.45
N SER A 181 -7.60 5.20 12.23
CA SER A 181 -6.41 4.48 11.78
C SER A 181 -5.91 5.06 10.47
N TRP A 182 -4.60 5.19 10.33
CA TRP A 182 -4.01 5.52 9.04
C TRP A 182 -2.72 4.76 8.80
N SER A 183 -2.38 4.61 7.52
CA SER A 183 -1.12 4.01 7.08
C SER A 183 -0.09 5.07 6.78
N ARG A 184 1.17 4.78 7.11
CA ARG A 184 2.33 5.55 6.67
C ARG A 184 3.38 4.64 6.06
N MET A 185 4.04 5.16 5.03
CA MET A 185 5.13 4.48 4.34
C MET A 185 6.43 5.26 4.50
N THR A 186 7.48 4.55 4.90
CA THR A 186 8.86 5.08 4.92
C THR A 186 9.64 4.46 3.77
N ILE A 187 10.84 4.97 3.44
CA ILE A 187 11.69 4.37 2.40
C ILE A 187 12.03 2.91 2.73
N ARG A 188 12.30 2.60 4.01
CA ARG A 188 12.49 1.21 4.46
C ARG A 188 11.24 0.36 4.29
N GLY A 189 10.07 0.94 4.52
CA GLY A 189 8.78 0.31 4.24
C GLY A 189 8.63 -0.03 2.75
N LEU A 190 8.98 0.90 1.84
CA LEU A 190 8.97 0.65 0.40
C LEU A 190 9.89 -0.50 0.00
N MET A 191 11.11 -0.56 0.55
CA MET A 191 12.02 -1.67 0.33
C MET A 191 11.40 -3.00 0.77
N ALA A 192 10.86 -3.04 1.99
CA ALA A 192 10.23 -4.23 2.54
C ALA A 192 9.01 -4.67 1.73
N ALA A 193 8.20 -3.71 1.28
CA ALA A 193 7.06 -3.93 0.42
C ALA A 193 7.48 -4.58 -0.90
N TYR A 194 8.47 -3.97 -1.58
CA TYR A 194 8.96 -4.42 -2.88
C TYR A 194 9.55 -5.84 -2.84
N TYR A 195 10.42 -6.13 -1.87
CA TYR A 195 11.12 -7.42 -1.81
C TYR A 195 10.31 -8.54 -1.16
N HIS A 196 9.45 -8.25 -0.18
CA HIS A 196 8.78 -9.28 0.60
C HIS A 196 7.27 -9.36 0.33
N GLU A 197 6.55 -8.25 0.27
CA GLU A 197 5.08 -8.28 0.19
C GLU A 197 4.57 -8.38 -1.26
N LEU A 198 5.10 -7.60 -2.20
CA LEU A 198 4.64 -7.64 -3.61
C LEU A 198 4.73 -9.04 -4.24
N PRO A 199 5.84 -9.80 -4.06
CA PRO A 199 5.91 -11.16 -4.60
C PRO A 199 4.88 -12.11 -3.97
N LEU A 200 4.55 -11.93 -2.68
CA LEU A 200 3.53 -12.71 -1.98
C LEU A 200 2.13 -12.38 -2.53
N TYR A 201 1.82 -11.10 -2.69
CA TYR A 201 0.53 -10.62 -3.19
C TYR A 201 0.26 -11.15 -4.60
N ARG A 202 1.26 -11.07 -5.48
CA ARG A 202 1.16 -11.49 -6.88
C ARG A 202 1.05 -13.01 -7.05
N ARG A 203 1.88 -13.78 -6.34
CA ARG A 203 2.06 -15.22 -6.65
C ARG A 203 1.36 -16.18 -5.71
N ARG A 204 1.11 -15.79 -4.46
CA ARG A 204 0.56 -16.71 -3.44
C ARG A 204 -0.87 -16.38 -3.07
N VAL A 205 -1.16 -15.11 -2.87
CA VAL A 205 -2.41 -14.67 -2.23
C VAL A 205 -3.39 -14.10 -3.25
N CYS A 206 -2.91 -13.60 -4.40
CA CYS A 206 -3.70 -12.83 -5.37
C CYS A 206 -4.45 -11.67 -4.68
N ARG A 207 -3.73 -10.97 -3.80
CA ARG A 207 -4.25 -9.83 -3.04
C ARG A 207 -4.05 -8.56 -3.86
N PRO A 208 -5.10 -7.73 -4.05
CA PRO A 208 -4.96 -6.46 -4.75
C PRO A 208 -3.94 -5.54 -4.09
N GLU A 209 -3.08 -4.91 -4.90
CA GLU A 209 -2.07 -3.96 -4.44
C GLU A 209 -2.71 -2.58 -4.25
N THR A 210 -3.12 -2.25 -3.03
CA THR A 210 -3.76 -0.97 -2.72
C THR A 210 -2.77 0.21 -2.78
N TYR A 211 -1.55 0.01 -2.29
CA TYR A 211 -0.53 1.05 -2.22
C TYR A 211 0.46 0.82 -3.35
N LYS A 212 0.32 1.57 -4.44
CA LYS A 212 1.05 1.43 -5.71
C LYS A 212 2.55 1.61 -5.53
N ILE A 213 3.25 0.59 -5.06
CA ILE A 213 4.59 0.73 -4.48
C ILE A 213 5.58 1.17 -5.54
N LYS A 214 5.52 0.58 -6.75
CA LYS A 214 6.41 0.93 -7.87
C LYS A 214 6.24 2.39 -8.29
N SER A 215 4.98 2.83 -8.42
CA SER A 215 4.65 4.23 -8.70
C SER A 215 5.16 5.18 -7.60
N ILE A 216 4.94 4.83 -6.33
CA ILE A 216 5.45 5.63 -5.20
C ILE A 216 6.98 5.73 -5.24
N ILE A 217 7.69 4.64 -5.54
CA ILE A 217 9.16 4.65 -5.65
C ILE A 217 9.61 5.61 -6.76
N PHE A 218 8.98 5.54 -7.93
CA PHE A 218 9.28 6.44 -9.05
C PHE A 218 9.06 7.93 -8.70
N TYR A 219 7.88 8.29 -8.16
CA TYR A 219 7.63 9.69 -7.80
C TYR A 219 8.51 10.16 -6.62
N THR A 220 8.85 9.25 -5.70
CA THR A 220 9.82 9.54 -4.63
C THR A 220 11.19 9.85 -5.21
N LEU A 221 11.65 9.10 -6.23
CA LEU A 221 12.92 9.37 -6.93
C LEU A 221 12.94 10.79 -7.48
N LEU A 222 11.91 11.18 -8.24
CA LEU A 222 11.80 12.50 -8.85
C LEU A 222 11.81 13.61 -7.79
N GLN A 223 11.03 13.45 -6.72
CA GLN A 223 10.92 14.45 -5.67
C GLN A 223 12.24 14.61 -4.89
N LYS A 224 12.88 13.50 -4.51
CA LYS A 224 14.16 13.52 -3.77
C LYS A 224 15.31 14.06 -4.63
N ALA A 225 15.35 13.70 -5.92
CA ALA A 225 16.32 14.26 -6.86
C ALA A 225 16.14 15.78 -7.00
N SER A 226 14.90 16.26 -7.17
CA SER A 226 14.61 17.70 -7.22
C SER A 226 14.99 18.44 -5.94
N GLN A 227 14.69 17.86 -4.77
CA GLN A 227 15.05 18.43 -3.47
C GLN A 227 16.58 18.51 -3.31
N LEU A 228 17.29 17.44 -3.63
CA LEU A 228 18.75 17.41 -3.53
C LEU A 228 19.42 18.37 -4.51
N ARG A 229 18.91 18.51 -5.73
CA ARG A 229 19.38 19.49 -6.71
C ARG A 229 19.29 20.91 -6.15
N ALA A 230 18.13 21.29 -5.61
CA ALA A 230 17.92 22.62 -5.02
C ALA A 230 18.85 22.89 -3.82
N LEU A 231 19.08 21.89 -2.95
CA LEU A 231 20.01 22.01 -1.83
C LEU A 231 21.47 22.13 -2.30
N THR A 232 21.82 21.41 -3.36
CA THR A 232 23.16 21.43 -3.97
C THR A 232 23.48 22.80 -4.58
N GLU A 233 22.48 23.46 -5.17
CA GLU A 233 22.60 24.83 -5.70
C GLU A 233 22.76 25.86 -4.58
N ARG A 234 22.02 25.68 -3.47
CA ARG A 234 22.09 26.56 -2.29
C ARG A 234 23.29 26.29 -1.38
N GLN A 235 24.08 25.24 -1.65
CA GLN A 235 25.18 24.77 -0.80
C GLN A 235 24.74 24.43 0.63
N GLU A 236 23.55 23.83 0.78
CA GLU A 236 22.99 23.43 2.06
C GLU A 236 23.26 21.96 2.39
N HIS A 237 23.25 21.61 3.68
CA HIS A 237 23.40 20.22 4.13
C HIS A 237 22.13 19.41 3.83
N GLY A 238 22.26 18.43 2.93
CA GLY A 238 21.19 17.52 2.51
C GLY A 238 21.53 16.03 2.69
N THR A 239 22.43 15.68 3.62
CA THR A 239 22.97 14.31 3.76
C THR A 239 21.89 13.24 3.95
N ALA A 240 20.83 13.54 4.70
CA ALA A 240 19.70 12.62 4.86
C ALA A 240 18.94 12.40 3.55
N ILE A 241 18.68 13.47 2.79
CA ILE A 241 18.00 13.38 1.48
C ILE A 241 18.87 12.65 0.46
N ALA A 242 20.19 12.85 0.51
CA ALA A 242 21.12 12.12 -0.36
C ALA A 242 21.15 10.61 -0.04
N ALA A 243 21.12 10.22 1.24
CA ALA A 243 21.04 8.80 1.64
C ALA A 243 19.69 8.16 1.26
N ASP A 244 18.60 8.91 1.41
CA ASP A 244 17.27 8.53 0.96
C ASP A 244 17.24 8.34 -0.56
N LEU A 245 17.78 9.30 -1.32
CA LEU A 245 17.87 9.23 -2.78
C LEU A 245 18.71 8.03 -3.24
N ALA A 246 19.86 7.77 -2.61
CA ALA A 246 20.68 6.60 -2.92
C ALA A 246 19.90 5.29 -2.76
N SER A 247 19.13 5.17 -1.68
CA SER A 247 18.31 3.98 -1.42
C SER A 247 17.17 3.82 -2.44
N VAL A 248 16.57 4.93 -2.88
CA VAL A 248 15.50 4.93 -3.88
C VAL A 248 16.03 4.67 -5.30
N VAL A 249 17.22 5.18 -5.64
CA VAL A 249 17.94 4.89 -6.89
C VAL A 249 18.18 3.39 -7.04
N ASP A 250 18.70 2.74 -6.00
CA ASP A 250 18.92 1.29 -6.00
C ASP A 250 17.62 0.50 -6.20
N LEU A 251 16.54 0.88 -5.48
CA LEU A 251 15.23 0.25 -5.65
C LEU A 251 14.67 0.45 -7.06
N PHE A 252 14.75 1.66 -7.61
CA PHE A 252 14.21 1.95 -8.93
C PHE A 252 15.02 1.25 -10.03
N ALA A 253 16.33 1.13 -9.88
CA ALA A 253 17.15 0.31 -10.77
C ALA A 253 16.69 -1.16 -10.77
N CYS A 254 16.36 -1.73 -9.62
CA CYS A 254 15.78 -3.08 -9.55
C CYS A 254 14.42 -3.17 -10.27
N ILE A 255 13.55 -2.16 -10.14
CA ILE A 255 12.27 -2.11 -10.84
C ILE A 255 12.49 -2.08 -12.36
N LEU A 256 13.43 -1.27 -12.87
CA LEU A 256 13.72 -1.22 -14.30
C LEU A 256 14.24 -2.54 -14.85
N VAL A 257 15.05 -3.27 -14.07
CA VAL A 257 15.50 -4.62 -14.44
C VAL A 257 14.34 -5.60 -14.47
N GLU A 258 13.41 -5.54 -13.49
CA GLU A 258 12.21 -6.39 -13.45
C GLU A 258 11.26 -6.09 -14.63
N GLU A 259 11.07 -4.81 -14.96
CA GLU A 259 10.13 -4.32 -15.97
C GLU A 259 10.72 -4.20 -17.37
N TYR A 260 11.97 -4.64 -17.57
CA TYR A 260 12.63 -4.54 -18.87
C TYR A 260 11.85 -5.33 -19.92
N SER A 261 11.26 -4.60 -20.85
CA SER A 261 10.67 -5.11 -22.07
C SER A 261 11.47 -4.55 -23.25
N GLY A 262 11.70 -5.39 -24.27
CA GLY A 262 12.21 -4.91 -25.55
C GLY A 262 11.29 -3.85 -26.16
N PRO A 263 11.66 -3.22 -27.29
CA PRO A 263 10.85 -2.16 -27.90
C PRO A 263 9.42 -2.66 -28.17
N ALA A 264 8.44 -2.05 -27.47
CA ALA A 264 7.03 -2.35 -27.58
C ALA A 264 6.25 -1.07 -27.94
N PRO A 265 5.06 -1.18 -28.54
CA PRO A 265 4.20 -0.02 -28.78
C PRO A 265 3.86 0.67 -27.45
N GLN A 266 4.07 1.98 -27.39
CA GLN A 266 3.57 2.80 -26.29
C GLN A 266 2.05 2.97 -26.47
N PHE A 267 1.30 2.83 -25.38
CA PHE A 267 -0.13 3.09 -25.39
C PHE A 267 -0.44 4.25 -24.45
N ASP A 268 -1.13 5.26 -24.98
CA ASP A 268 -1.79 6.29 -24.18
C ASP A 268 -3.14 5.73 -23.72
N PRO A 269 -3.39 5.53 -22.41
CA PRO A 269 -4.57 4.83 -21.88
C PRO A 269 -5.95 5.38 -22.28
N LEU A 270 -6.04 6.41 -23.13
CA LEU A 270 -7.29 7.13 -23.39
C LEU A 270 -7.64 7.45 -24.85
N THR A 271 -6.95 6.92 -25.87
CA THR A 271 -7.36 7.20 -27.26
C THR A 271 -7.90 5.97 -28.00
N PRO A 272 -9.23 5.79 -28.09
CA PRO A 272 -9.80 5.02 -29.19
C PRO A 272 -9.63 5.83 -30.48
N GLY A 273 -8.48 5.64 -31.14
CA GLY A 273 -8.20 6.18 -32.46
C GLY A 273 -7.68 7.61 -32.47
N THR A 274 -6.36 7.80 -32.37
CA THR A 274 -5.54 8.57 -33.31
C THR A 274 -4.12 8.62 -32.77
N ALA A 275 -3.19 7.91 -33.42
CA ALA A 275 -1.77 8.12 -33.19
C ALA A 275 -1.41 9.54 -33.67
N SER A 276 -1.31 10.50 -32.75
CA SER A 276 -0.75 11.81 -33.07
C SER A 276 0.78 11.70 -33.05
N SER A 277 1.36 11.67 -34.24
CA SER A 277 2.79 11.60 -34.53
C SER A 277 3.48 12.97 -34.40
N GLU A 278 3.47 13.58 -33.21
CA GLU A 278 4.24 14.79 -32.92
C GLU A 278 5.00 14.59 -31.58
N PRO A 279 6.33 14.81 -31.54
CA PRO A 279 7.12 14.68 -30.32
C PRO A 279 6.88 15.91 -29.43
N SER A 280 5.78 15.91 -28.67
CA SER A 280 5.62 16.86 -27.58
C SER A 280 6.70 16.58 -26.53
N SER A 281 7.39 17.61 -26.05
CA SER A 281 8.37 17.51 -24.96
C SER A 281 7.74 16.87 -23.73
N PHE A 282 7.90 15.56 -23.60
CA PHE A 282 7.40 14.77 -22.48
C PHE A 282 8.16 15.16 -21.22
N ASP A 283 7.49 15.84 -20.30
CA ASP A 283 7.98 16.05 -18.93
C ASP A 283 7.27 15.05 -18.01
N PRO A 284 7.91 13.94 -17.60
CA PRO A 284 7.29 12.96 -16.72
C PRO A 284 6.89 13.55 -15.36
N ARG A 285 7.42 14.73 -14.97
CA ARG A 285 7.02 15.45 -13.76
C ARG A 285 5.66 16.14 -13.89
N CYS A 286 5.15 16.28 -15.12
CA CYS A 286 3.84 16.86 -15.45
C CYS A 286 2.88 15.83 -16.05
N TYR A 287 3.32 14.57 -16.20
CA TYR A 287 2.45 13.49 -16.65
C TYR A 287 1.53 13.09 -15.50
N GLU A 288 0.29 13.56 -15.58
CA GLU A 288 -0.83 12.96 -14.86
C GLU A 288 -1.40 11.87 -15.77
N PRO A 289 -1.38 10.58 -15.36
CA PRO A 289 -2.17 9.57 -16.05
C PRO A 289 -3.61 10.06 -16.02
N LYS A 290 -4.12 10.49 -17.18
CA LYS A 290 -5.55 10.77 -17.33
C LYS A 290 -6.21 9.39 -17.38
N ASP A 291 -6.99 9.11 -16.35
CA ASP A 291 -7.80 7.92 -16.12
C ASP A 291 -7.07 6.56 -16.04
N GLY A 292 -7.38 5.82 -14.97
CA GLY A 292 -7.15 4.38 -14.90
C GLY A 292 -5.80 3.99 -14.32
N CYS A 293 -5.78 3.64 -13.03
CA CYS A 293 -4.70 2.84 -12.49
C CYS A 293 -4.87 1.43 -13.05
N LEU A 294 -3.94 1.01 -13.91
CA LEU A 294 -4.01 -0.31 -14.49
C LEU A 294 -3.73 -1.35 -13.41
N VAL A 295 -4.66 -2.27 -13.24
CA VAL A 295 -4.52 -3.41 -12.33
C VAL A 295 -4.61 -4.68 -13.15
N CYS A 296 -3.86 -5.70 -12.74
CA CYS A 296 -3.95 -7.01 -13.36
C CYS A 296 -5.29 -7.65 -13.00
N ASP A 297 -6.10 -8.02 -14.00
CA ASP A 297 -7.41 -8.65 -13.78
C ASP A 297 -7.32 -10.00 -13.07
N PHE A 298 -6.14 -10.64 -13.11
CA PHE A 298 -5.93 -11.94 -12.47
C PHE A 298 -5.51 -11.82 -10.99
N CYS A 299 -4.41 -11.10 -10.72
CA CYS A 299 -3.83 -11.05 -9.37
C CYS A 299 -4.15 -9.77 -8.59
N GLY A 300 -4.75 -8.77 -9.24
CA GLY A 300 -5.04 -7.45 -8.65
C GLY A 300 -3.81 -6.57 -8.40
N ALA A 301 -2.63 -6.95 -8.91
CA ALA A 301 -1.42 -6.16 -8.75
C ALA A 301 -1.46 -4.88 -9.58
N ASP A 302 -0.85 -3.82 -9.06
CA ASP A 302 -0.66 -2.55 -9.76
C ASP A 302 0.30 -2.75 -10.93
N ILE A 303 -0.08 -2.22 -12.09
CA ILE A 303 0.73 -2.24 -13.31
C ILE A 303 1.41 -0.88 -13.44
N PHE A 304 2.71 -0.88 -13.17
CA PHE A 304 3.52 0.34 -13.25
C PHE A 304 3.92 0.68 -14.69
N GLN A 305 4.49 -0.28 -15.43
CA GLN A 305 5.15 0.01 -16.70
C GLN A 305 4.67 -0.86 -17.86
N THR A 306 4.90 -2.16 -17.81
CA THR A 306 4.58 -3.04 -18.95
C THR A 306 3.35 -3.89 -18.64
N TYR A 307 2.47 -4.10 -19.62
CA TYR A 307 1.33 -5.01 -19.49
C TYR A 307 0.98 -5.71 -20.79
N PHE A 308 0.15 -6.73 -20.65
CA PHE A 308 -0.39 -7.49 -21.76
C PHE A 308 -1.89 -7.24 -21.84
N GLU A 309 -2.37 -6.80 -22.99
CA GLU A 309 -3.78 -6.53 -23.23
C GLU A 309 -4.34 -7.46 -24.31
N SER A 310 -5.58 -7.92 -24.13
CA SER A 310 -6.34 -8.65 -25.14
C SER A 310 -7.56 -7.85 -25.57
N GLU A 311 -7.52 -7.30 -26.79
CA GLU A 311 -8.67 -6.64 -27.41
C GLU A 311 -9.72 -7.69 -27.88
N ASN A 312 -10.99 -7.47 -27.53
CA ASN A 312 -12.19 -8.09 -28.15
C ASN A 312 -12.41 -9.61 -28.01
N CYS A 313 -11.80 -10.31 -27.06
CA CYS A 313 -11.94 -11.77 -26.99
C CYS A 313 -13.20 -12.30 -26.26
N CYS A 314 -14.04 -11.45 -25.69
CA CYS A 314 -15.27 -11.84 -24.98
C CYS A 314 -16.56 -11.60 -25.78
N ALA A 315 -16.47 -11.22 -27.07
CA ALA A 315 -17.65 -10.91 -27.90
C ALA A 315 -18.39 -12.14 -28.46
N ASP A 316 -17.84 -13.35 -28.32
CA ASP A 316 -18.38 -14.58 -28.92
C ASP A 316 -19.21 -15.44 -27.94
N SER A 317 -19.92 -14.83 -26.99
CA SER A 317 -21.06 -15.49 -26.34
C SER A 317 -22.29 -15.35 -27.26
N PRO A 318 -22.93 -16.45 -27.71
CA PRO A 318 -23.99 -16.39 -28.72
C PRO A 318 -25.30 -15.70 -28.28
N ASP A 319 -25.43 -15.25 -27.04
CA ASP A 319 -26.74 -14.90 -26.46
C ASP A 319 -26.98 -13.42 -26.12
N THR A 320 -26.13 -12.48 -26.53
CA THR A 320 -26.45 -11.05 -26.35
C THR A 320 -26.13 -10.22 -27.58
N ALA A 321 -27.15 -10.04 -28.42
CA ALA A 321 -27.23 -8.99 -29.43
C ALA A 321 -27.32 -7.60 -28.76
N GLN A 322 -26.21 -7.17 -28.16
CA GLN A 322 -25.90 -5.79 -27.78
C GLN A 322 -24.40 -5.77 -27.43
N ALA A 323 -23.56 -5.61 -28.46
CA ALA A 323 -22.12 -5.44 -28.28
C ALA A 323 -21.84 -4.06 -27.67
N SER A 324 -22.05 -3.91 -26.36
CA SER A 324 -21.29 -2.94 -25.57
C SER A 324 -19.83 -3.37 -25.63
N LYS A 325 -18.91 -2.48 -26.00
CA LYS A 325 -17.45 -2.69 -25.90
C LYS A 325 -17.16 -3.37 -24.55
N SER A 326 -16.74 -4.64 -24.58
CA SER A 326 -16.25 -5.29 -23.38
C SER A 326 -14.95 -4.61 -22.98
N ASP A 327 -14.77 -4.30 -21.70
CA ASP A 327 -13.51 -3.77 -21.19
C ASP A 327 -12.35 -4.72 -21.58
N PRO A 328 -11.20 -4.17 -21.98
CA PRO A 328 -10.06 -4.98 -22.38
C PRO A 328 -9.55 -5.80 -21.19
N PHE A 329 -9.13 -7.04 -21.45
CA PHE A 329 -8.55 -7.91 -20.41
C PHE A 329 -7.05 -7.65 -20.29
N VAL A 330 -6.61 -7.26 -19.09
CA VAL A 330 -5.28 -6.77 -18.78
C VAL A 330 -4.55 -7.72 -17.82
N LEU A 331 -3.34 -8.14 -18.21
CA LEU A 331 -2.47 -8.99 -17.41
C LEU A 331 -1.11 -8.33 -17.14
N CYS A 332 -0.62 -8.47 -15.91
CA CYS A 332 0.74 -8.10 -15.58
C CYS A 332 1.76 -9.10 -16.19
N PRO A 333 3.02 -8.68 -16.40
CA PRO A 333 4.06 -9.54 -16.98
C PRO A 333 4.31 -10.82 -16.18
N GLY A 334 4.19 -10.76 -14.84
CA GLY A 334 4.33 -11.93 -13.98
C GLY A 334 3.26 -13.00 -14.25
N CYS A 335 1.99 -12.60 -14.34
CA CYS A 335 0.90 -13.52 -14.66
C CYS A 335 1.05 -14.10 -16.07
N TYR A 336 1.43 -13.28 -17.05
CA TYR A 336 1.67 -13.74 -18.41
C TYR A 336 2.83 -14.76 -18.47
N ALA A 337 3.94 -14.50 -17.78
CA ALA A 337 5.10 -15.39 -17.71
C ALA A 337 4.81 -16.74 -17.04
N GLU A 338 3.83 -16.79 -16.13
CA GLU A 338 3.31 -18.03 -15.54
C GLU A 338 2.41 -18.84 -16.51
N GLY A 339 2.18 -18.33 -17.73
CA GLY A 339 1.35 -18.97 -18.74
C GLY A 339 -0.15 -18.64 -18.62
N ARG A 340 -0.51 -17.61 -17.84
CA ARG A 340 -1.89 -17.12 -17.79
C ARG A 340 -2.16 -16.29 -19.04
N LEU A 341 -3.19 -16.68 -19.78
CA LEU A 341 -3.55 -16.08 -21.05
C LEU A 341 -5.07 -15.89 -21.10
N CYS A 342 -5.53 -14.91 -21.88
CA CYS A 342 -6.92 -14.88 -22.30
C CYS A 342 -7.25 -16.16 -23.10
N GLN A 343 -8.53 -16.56 -23.13
CA GLN A 343 -8.99 -17.76 -23.85
C GLN A 343 -8.60 -17.73 -25.34
N CYS A 344 -8.52 -16.55 -25.95
CA CYS A 344 -8.11 -16.38 -27.34
C CYS A 344 -6.60 -16.48 -27.58
N GLN A 345 -5.79 -16.55 -26.51
CA GLN A 345 -4.32 -16.66 -26.53
C GLN A 345 -3.60 -15.54 -27.31
N ARG A 346 -4.28 -14.43 -27.61
CA ARG A 346 -3.72 -13.27 -28.28
C ARG A 346 -3.63 -12.13 -27.27
N MET A 347 -2.41 -11.81 -26.87
CA MET A 347 -2.12 -10.70 -25.98
C MET A 347 -1.10 -9.80 -26.64
N THR A 348 -1.34 -8.49 -26.64
CA THR A 348 -0.43 -7.47 -27.14
C THR A 348 0.36 -6.89 -25.96
N LEU A 349 1.67 -6.81 -26.11
CA LEU A 349 2.55 -6.14 -25.14
C LEU A 349 2.44 -4.63 -25.31
N LEU A 350 2.10 -3.92 -24.24
CA LEU A 350 1.96 -2.46 -24.20
C LEU A 350 2.77 -1.88 -23.04
N GLN A 351 3.11 -0.60 -23.16
CA GLN A 351 3.84 0.16 -22.14
C GLN A 351 3.08 1.43 -21.74
N CYS A 352 3.04 1.71 -20.43
CA CYS A 352 2.49 2.93 -19.85
C CYS A 352 3.42 4.14 -20.05
N TYR A 353 4.73 3.94 -19.89
CA TYR A 353 5.74 4.96 -20.10
C TYR A 353 6.75 4.50 -21.16
N SER A 354 7.49 5.43 -21.76
CA SER A 354 8.69 5.07 -22.50
C SER A 354 9.75 4.51 -21.54
N PHE A 355 10.26 3.31 -21.81
CA PHE A 355 11.36 2.75 -20.99
C PHE A 355 12.59 3.67 -21.01
N ASP A 356 12.88 4.31 -22.16
CA ASP A 356 14.00 5.24 -22.30
C ASP A 356 13.83 6.49 -21.41
N ASP A 357 12.61 6.97 -21.24
CA ASP A 357 12.32 8.11 -20.37
C ASP A 357 12.52 7.72 -18.89
N LEU A 358 12.02 6.55 -18.48
CA LEU A 358 12.24 6.05 -17.12
C LEU A 358 13.73 5.85 -16.82
N HIS A 359 14.48 5.30 -17.77
CA HIS A 359 15.92 5.14 -17.64
C HIS A 359 16.65 6.48 -17.57
N LYS A 360 16.22 7.47 -18.36
CA LYS A 360 16.77 8.83 -18.32
C LYS A 360 16.54 9.50 -16.95
N GLU A 361 15.36 9.35 -16.36
CA GLU A 361 15.09 9.89 -15.02
C GLU A 361 15.96 9.22 -13.94
N LEU A 362 16.20 7.90 -14.05
CA LEU A 362 17.17 7.22 -13.18
C LEU A 362 18.58 7.80 -13.33
N GLN A 363 19.04 7.98 -14.57
CA GLN A 363 20.37 8.53 -14.84
C GLN A 363 20.51 9.97 -14.32
N ASP A 364 19.49 10.81 -14.50
CA ASP A 364 19.47 12.16 -13.95
C ASP A 364 19.57 12.16 -12.41
N ALA A 365 18.83 11.27 -11.74
CA ALA A 365 18.91 11.12 -10.29
C ALA A 365 20.31 10.70 -9.81
N ILE A 366 20.97 9.79 -10.53
CA ILE A 366 22.36 9.37 -10.26
C ILE A 366 23.32 10.56 -10.40
N ILE A 367 23.22 11.31 -11.50
CA ILE A 367 24.06 12.49 -11.74
C ILE A 367 23.88 13.54 -10.63
N VAL A 368 22.65 13.77 -10.16
CA VAL A 368 22.37 14.69 -9.05
C VAL A 368 23.05 14.20 -7.76
N LEU A 369 22.97 12.92 -7.46
CA LEU A 369 23.60 12.32 -6.28
C LEU A 369 25.13 12.45 -6.33
N GLU A 370 25.75 12.07 -7.45
CA GLU A 370 27.21 12.16 -7.67
C GLU A 370 27.70 13.61 -7.59
N THR A 371 26.93 14.56 -8.14
CA THR A 371 27.25 15.98 -8.08
C THR A 371 27.27 16.49 -6.63
N TYR A 372 26.30 16.09 -5.82
CA TYR A 372 26.24 16.45 -4.40
C TYR A 372 27.41 15.83 -3.62
N GLN A 373 27.70 14.55 -3.84
CA GLN A 373 28.83 13.84 -3.22
C GLN A 373 30.17 14.49 -3.55
N THR A 374 30.40 14.82 -4.82
CA THR A 374 31.63 15.45 -5.30
C THR A 374 31.82 16.84 -4.69
N LYS A 375 30.77 17.68 -4.67
CA LYS A 375 30.83 19.03 -4.08
C LYS A 375 31.10 19.02 -2.58
N ASN A 376 30.54 18.04 -1.86
CA ASN A 376 30.67 17.96 -0.39
C ASN A 376 31.83 17.05 0.07
N ARG A 377 32.55 16.39 -0.85
CA ARG A 377 33.59 15.39 -0.55
C ARG A 377 33.07 14.28 0.38
N LEU A 378 31.86 13.80 0.10
CA LEU A 378 31.21 12.72 0.87
C LEU A 378 30.99 11.51 -0.03
N THR A 379 31.19 10.32 0.51
CA THR A 379 30.71 9.07 -0.09
C THR A 379 29.44 8.68 0.66
N ILE A 380 28.31 8.64 -0.04
CA ILE A 380 27.02 8.25 0.52
C ILE A 380 26.57 7.02 -0.23
N ASP A 381 26.82 5.85 0.35
CA ASP A 381 26.29 4.61 -0.17
C ASP A 381 24.81 4.49 0.21
N ALA A 382 24.04 3.76 -0.61
CA ALA A 382 22.70 3.36 -0.23
C ALA A 382 22.73 2.57 1.09
N GLN A 383 21.67 2.70 1.88
CA GLN A 383 21.54 1.86 3.07
C GLN A 383 21.35 0.40 2.63
N ARG A 384 22.46 -0.35 2.53
CA ARG A 384 22.42 -1.82 2.42
C ARG A 384 21.88 -2.36 3.73
N PHE A 385 20.62 -2.77 3.75
CA PHE A 385 20.11 -3.65 4.78
C PHE A 385 20.57 -5.07 4.46
N ASP A 386 21.11 -5.77 5.45
CA ASP A 386 21.11 -7.22 5.45
C ASP A 386 19.64 -7.65 5.40
N VAL A 387 19.20 -8.03 4.20
CA VAL A 387 17.88 -8.64 3.96
C VAL A 387 17.97 -10.06 4.53
N GLN A 388 17.80 -10.20 5.84
CA GLN A 388 17.57 -11.49 6.50
C GLN A 388 16.12 -11.92 6.37
#